data_AF-B0D369-F1
#
_entry.id   AF-B0D369-F1
#
_cell.length_a   1.000
_cell.length_b   1.000
_cell.length_c   1.000
_cell.angle_alpha   90.00
_cell.angle_beta   90.00
_cell.angle_gamma   90.00
#
_symmetry.space_group_name_H-M   'P 1'
#
loop_
_entity.id
_entity.type
_entity.pdbx_description
1 polymer ?
#
loop_
_entity_poly.entity_id
_entity_poly.type
_entity_poly.pdbx_seq_one_letter_code
_entity_poly.pdbx_strand_id
1 'polypeptide(L)'
;MNLEIRLPSNADFWTVTRKIAGVLHDDDFQPNASDDRMNFQLKFKESTVSETRNSGGILTIHNATIATKFLRWVKDHPIKIERDKLRFYASSTKPGSTLIETLRKTFYTDPDLEEKHEEILRGLEDRFRVEAVQIGVFHRTSYPERGALYPRDFSIEWEKICTGSGPSGWLTFEYDHKHFQITVELFSSNYATTLTKN
;
A
#
# COMPACT_ATOMS: atom_id res chain seq x y z
N MET A 1 -14.51 4.79 18.69
CA MET A 1 -15.24 3.56 19.04
C MET A 1 -14.90 2.49 18.02
N ASN A 2 -14.72 1.25 18.49
CA ASN A 2 -14.52 0.11 17.60
C ASN A 2 -15.85 -0.57 17.34
N LEU A 3 -16.07 -0.92 16.08
CA LEU A 3 -17.19 -1.69 15.59
C LEU A 3 -16.65 -2.99 14.99
N GLU A 4 -17.15 -4.13 15.46
CA GLU A 4 -16.87 -5.42 14.84
C GLU A 4 -17.71 -5.57 13.57
N ILE A 5 -17.07 -6.02 12.50
CA ILE A 5 -17.69 -6.25 11.20
C ILE A 5 -17.65 -7.73 10.91
N ARG A 6 -18.78 -8.27 10.49
CA ARG A 6 -18.85 -9.58 9.82
C ARG A 6 -18.95 -9.37 8.32
N LEU A 7 -17.94 -9.85 7.62
CA LEU A 7 -17.80 -9.71 6.17
C LEU A 7 -18.33 -10.98 5.48
N PRO A 8 -18.92 -10.86 4.28
CA PRO A 8 -19.16 -12.00 3.41
C PRO A 8 -17.84 -12.56 2.86
N SER A 9 -17.88 -13.80 2.36
CA SER A 9 -16.68 -14.53 1.91
C SER A 9 -16.00 -13.91 0.70
N ASN A 10 -16.73 -13.14 -0.11
CA ASN A 10 -16.25 -12.44 -1.30
C ASN A 10 -16.04 -10.94 -1.05
N ALA A 11 -16.03 -10.49 0.21
CA ALA A 11 -15.82 -9.09 0.52
C ALA A 11 -14.39 -8.66 0.18
N ASP A 12 -14.27 -7.81 -0.82
CA ASP A 12 -13.04 -7.10 -1.12
C ASP A 12 -12.87 -5.89 -0.16
N PHE A 13 -11.63 -5.65 0.26
CA PHE A 13 -11.30 -4.58 1.22
C PHE A 13 -11.69 -3.21 0.69
N TRP A 14 -11.30 -2.87 -0.53
CA TRP A 14 -11.55 -1.57 -1.14
C TRP A 14 -13.04 -1.32 -1.36
N THR A 15 -13.75 -2.36 -1.81
CA THR A 15 -15.21 -2.31 -1.99
C THR A 15 -15.92 -2.02 -0.67
N VAL A 16 -15.53 -2.68 0.42
CA VAL A 16 -16.10 -2.43 1.76
C VAL A 16 -15.79 -1.00 2.21
N THR A 17 -14.54 -0.56 2.09
CA THR A 17 -14.10 0.79 2.49
C THR A 17 -14.88 1.86 1.75
N ARG A 18 -15.04 1.75 0.42
CA ARG A 18 -15.85 2.68 -0.39
C ARG A 18 -17.30 2.75 0.07
N LYS A 19 -17.92 1.59 0.33
CA LYS A 19 -19.32 1.54 0.80
C LYS A 19 -19.50 2.16 2.18
N ILE A 20 -18.55 1.97 3.09
CA ILE A 20 -18.59 2.58 4.43
C ILE A 20 -18.37 4.09 4.32
N ALA A 21 -17.40 4.54 3.52
CA ALA A 21 -17.13 5.95 3.28
C ALA A 21 -18.37 6.68 2.75
N GLY A 22 -19.03 6.11 1.72
CA GLY A 22 -20.24 6.69 1.14
C GLY A 22 -21.39 6.88 2.13
N VAL A 23 -21.45 6.09 3.20
CA VAL A 23 -22.43 6.28 4.28
C VAL A 23 -21.94 7.29 5.31
N LEU A 24 -20.70 7.18 5.75
CA LEU A 24 -20.14 8.06 6.79
C LEU A 24 -19.96 9.51 6.33
N HIS A 25 -19.86 9.73 5.03
CA HIS A 25 -19.74 11.06 4.40
C HIS A 25 -21.06 11.56 3.80
N ASP A 26 -22.16 10.85 4.03
CA ASP A 26 -23.48 11.32 3.65
C ASP A 26 -23.91 12.49 4.56
N ASP A 27 -24.84 13.31 4.07
CA ASP A 27 -25.30 14.53 4.75
C ASP A 27 -25.91 14.22 6.13
N ASP A 28 -26.47 13.01 6.28
CA ASP A 28 -26.97 12.50 7.55
C ASP A 28 -25.86 12.39 8.61
N PHE A 29 -24.62 12.09 8.23
CA PHE A 29 -23.53 11.84 9.16
C PHE A 29 -22.58 13.03 9.31
N GLN A 30 -22.43 13.82 8.25
CA GLN A 30 -21.64 15.05 8.24
C GLN A 30 -22.45 16.21 7.63
N PRO A 31 -23.46 16.73 8.33
CA PRO A 31 -24.14 17.94 7.91
C PRO A 31 -23.13 19.09 7.97
N ASN A 32 -22.87 19.74 6.82
CA ASN A 32 -21.81 20.74 6.58
C ASN A 32 -20.44 20.17 6.17
N ALA A 33 -20.41 19.17 5.28
CA ALA A 33 -19.18 18.71 4.63
C ALA A 33 -18.57 19.80 3.70
N SER A 34 -18.06 20.89 4.27
CA SER A 34 -17.10 21.75 3.57
C SER A 34 -15.71 21.12 3.75
N ASP A 35 -15.30 20.33 2.77
CA ASP A 35 -13.99 19.67 2.59
C ASP A 35 -13.48 18.68 3.67
N ASP A 36 -13.90 18.75 4.94
CA ASP A 36 -13.33 17.92 6.00
C ASP A 36 -14.09 16.59 6.19
N ARG A 37 -13.88 15.67 5.25
CA ARG A 37 -14.43 14.30 5.32
C ARG A 37 -13.84 13.56 6.51
N MET A 38 -14.71 12.93 7.31
CA MET A 38 -14.29 12.21 8.51
C MET A 38 -13.42 11.00 8.15
N ASN A 39 -12.27 10.88 8.79
CA ASN A 39 -11.42 9.72 8.64
C ASN A 39 -11.88 8.54 9.54
N PHE A 40 -11.65 7.32 9.08
CA PHE A 40 -11.94 6.09 9.79
C PHE A 40 -10.94 5.00 9.38
N GLN A 41 -10.75 4.00 10.24
CA GLN A 41 -9.88 2.87 9.92
C GLN A 41 -10.69 1.59 9.81
N LEU A 42 -10.55 0.89 8.69
CA LEU A 42 -11.02 -0.47 8.52
C LEU A 42 -9.82 -1.44 8.57
N LYS A 43 -9.91 -2.49 9.39
CA LYS A 43 -8.91 -3.55 9.45
C LYS A 43 -9.60 -4.91 9.33
N PHE A 44 -9.22 -5.70 8.35
CA PHE A 44 -9.66 -7.09 8.27
C PHE A 44 -8.88 -7.95 9.26
N LYS A 45 -9.55 -8.92 9.87
CA LYS A 45 -8.88 -9.91 10.72
C LYS A 45 -8.11 -10.85 9.80
N GLU A 46 -6.83 -11.07 10.09
CA GLU A 46 -6.03 -12.07 9.39
C GLU A 46 -6.66 -13.46 9.60
N SER A 47 -6.92 -14.17 8.50
CA SER A 47 -7.46 -15.52 8.55
C SER A 47 -6.33 -16.49 8.88
N THR A 48 -6.22 -16.93 10.13
CA THR A 48 -5.41 -18.10 10.48
C THR A 48 -6.03 -19.33 9.82
N VAL A 49 -5.21 -20.21 9.24
CA VAL A 49 -5.60 -21.41 8.44
C VAL A 49 -6.66 -22.32 9.11
N SER A 50 -6.88 -22.19 10.42
CA SER A 50 -7.87 -22.95 11.20
C SER A 50 -9.22 -22.26 11.44
N GLU A 51 -9.41 -20.98 11.11
CA GLU A 51 -10.68 -20.27 11.31
C GLU A 51 -11.56 -20.36 10.05
N THR A 52 -12.36 -21.42 10.00
CA THR A 52 -13.32 -21.69 8.94
C THR A 52 -14.35 -20.55 8.80
N ARG A 53 -14.30 -19.85 7.66
CA ARG A 53 -15.46 -19.31 6.92
C ARG A 53 -16.15 -18.02 7.39
N ASN A 54 -15.65 -17.27 8.36
CA ASN A 54 -16.15 -15.92 8.63
C ASN A 54 -14.99 -14.92 8.70
N SER A 55 -14.74 -14.21 7.60
CA SER A 55 -13.88 -13.03 7.58
C SER A 55 -14.51 -11.97 8.48
N GLY A 56 -13.80 -11.63 9.56
CA GLY A 56 -14.17 -10.54 10.46
C GLY A 56 -13.35 -9.29 10.17
N GLY A 57 -13.74 -8.17 10.76
CA GLY A 57 -12.94 -6.96 10.74
C GLY A 57 -13.29 -6.03 11.88
N ILE A 58 -12.50 -4.98 12.04
CA ILE A 58 -12.72 -3.91 12.99
C ILE A 58 -12.78 -2.60 12.21
N LEU A 59 -13.88 -1.86 12.37
CA LEU A 59 -14.01 -0.47 11.94
C LEU A 59 -13.87 0.44 13.14
N THR A 60 -12.92 1.36 13.07
CA THR A 60 -12.66 2.35 14.09
C THR A 60 -13.11 3.72 13.59
N ILE A 61 -14.07 4.31 14.29
CA ILE A 61 -14.54 5.68 14.06
C ILE A 61 -14.14 6.53 15.27
N HIS A 62 -13.51 7.69 15.06
CA HIS A 62 -13.00 8.49 16.18
C HIS A 62 -14.12 9.03 17.09
N ASN A 63 -15.28 9.38 16.52
CA ASN A 63 -16.43 9.91 17.25
C ASN A 63 -17.43 8.80 17.65
N ALA A 64 -17.62 8.60 18.96
CA ALA A 64 -18.52 7.56 19.48
C ALA A 64 -20.01 7.82 19.19
N THR A 65 -20.43 9.08 19.15
CA THR A 65 -21.81 9.47 18.82
C THR A 65 -22.12 9.10 17.37
N ILE A 66 -21.19 9.39 16.46
CA ILE A 66 -21.32 9.04 15.04
C ILE A 66 -21.30 7.52 14.87
N ALA A 67 -20.41 6.80 15.56
CA ALA A 67 -20.37 5.34 15.52
C ALA A 67 -21.70 4.70 15.98
N THR A 68 -22.31 5.24 17.04
CA THR A 68 -23.61 4.78 17.54
C THR A 68 -24.73 5.09 16.55
N LYS A 69 -24.71 6.29 15.97
CA LYS A 69 -25.65 6.69 14.91
C LYS A 69 -25.53 5.75 13.71
N PHE A 70 -24.32 5.42 13.30
CA PHE A 70 -24.03 4.52 12.20
C PHE A 70 -24.55 3.11 12.45
N LEU A 71 -24.31 2.54 13.65
CA LEU A 71 -24.86 1.24 14.03
C LEU A 71 -26.40 1.20 13.93
N ARG A 72 -27.06 2.28 14.38
CA ARG A 72 -28.51 2.39 14.28
C ARG A 72 -28.96 2.47 12.82
N TRP A 73 -28.29 3.31 12.02
CA TRP A 73 -28.63 3.51 10.61
C TRP A 73 -28.47 2.22 9.80
N VAL A 74 -27.38 1.46 9.98
CA VAL A 74 -27.12 0.23 9.21
C VAL A 74 -28.10 -0.90 9.57
N LYS A 75 -28.72 -0.85 10.75
CA LYS A 75 -29.79 -1.78 11.12
C LYS A 75 -31.02 -1.60 10.21
N ASP A 76 -31.36 -0.36 9.90
CA ASP A 76 -32.50 0.01 9.07
C ASP A 76 -32.14 -0.01 7.57
N HIS A 77 -30.91 0.39 7.23
CA HIS A 77 -30.35 0.47 5.89
C HIS A 77 -29.10 -0.41 5.75
N PRO A 78 -29.26 -1.74 5.59
CA PRO A 78 -28.12 -2.64 5.56
C PRO A 78 -27.22 -2.39 4.36
N ILE A 79 -25.94 -2.16 4.61
CA ILE A 79 -24.91 -2.07 3.57
C ILE A 79 -24.73 -3.46 2.96
N LYS A 80 -24.84 -3.55 1.63
CA LYS A 80 -24.73 -4.81 0.88
C LYS A 80 -23.50 -4.83 -0.02
N ILE A 81 -22.88 -5.98 -0.10
CA ILE A 81 -21.90 -6.34 -1.12
C ILE A 81 -22.54 -7.44 -1.94
N GLU A 82 -22.82 -7.15 -3.21
CA GLU A 82 -23.64 -7.99 -4.07
C GLU A 82 -24.99 -8.35 -3.41
N ARG A 83 -25.15 -9.60 -2.97
CA ARG A 83 -26.37 -10.13 -2.33
C ARG A 83 -26.26 -10.19 -0.81
N ASP A 84 -25.06 -10.12 -0.25
CA ASP A 84 -24.81 -10.32 1.17
C ASP A 84 -24.73 -8.99 1.93
N LYS A 85 -25.24 -9.01 3.16
CA LYS A 85 -25.28 -7.84 4.05
C LYS A 85 -24.06 -7.82 4.97
N LEU A 86 -23.40 -6.68 5.06
CA LEU A 86 -22.44 -6.40 6.12
C LEU A 86 -23.18 -6.30 7.46
N ARG A 87 -22.63 -6.92 8.50
CA ARG A 87 -23.18 -6.81 9.85
C ARG A 87 -22.17 -6.11 10.74
N PHE A 88 -22.65 -5.12 11.49
CA PHE A 88 -21.84 -4.33 12.39
C PHE A 88 -22.33 -4.53 13.81
N TYR A 89 -21.39 -4.64 14.74
CA TYR A 89 -21.64 -4.85 16.15
C TYR A 89 -20.77 -3.87 16.95
N ALA A 90 -21.28 -3.38 18.08
CA ALA A 90 -20.44 -2.64 19.00
C ALA A 90 -19.38 -3.58 19.58
N SER A 91 -18.10 -3.23 19.47
CA SER A 91 -17.06 -4.00 20.13
C SER A 91 -16.98 -3.61 21.61
N SER A 92 -16.69 -4.58 22.47
CA SER A 92 -16.36 -4.33 23.88
C SER A 92 -14.97 -3.68 24.04
N THR A 93 -14.12 -3.81 23.03
CA THR A 93 -12.75 -3.28 23.04
C THR A 93 -12.74 -1.82 22.63
N LYS A 94 -12.12 -0.96 23.46
CA LYS A 94 -11.92 0.45 23.10
C LYS A 94 -10.70 0.60 22.18
N PRO A 95 -10.76 1.50 21.19
CA PRO A 95 -9.57 1.86 20.41
C PRO A 95 -8.52 2.51 21.32
N GLY A 96 -7.24 2.30 20.99
CA GLY A 96 -6.15 3.01 21.64
C GLY A 96 -6.28 4.52 21.45
N SER A 97 -5.88 5.29 22.46
CA SER A 97 -5.94 6.76 22.41
C SER A 97 -5.17 7.33 21.21
N THR A 98 -3.99 6.78 20.94
CA THR A 98 -3.15 7.17 19.80
C THR A 98 -3.89 7.03 18.48
N LEU A 99 -4.57 5.90 18.24
CA LEU A 99 -5.31 5.67 17.01
C LEU A 99 -6.45 6.68 16.85
N ILE A 100 -7.16 7.01 17.93
CA ILE A 100 -8.24 8.00 17.90
C ILE A 100 -7.70 9.40 17.61
N GLU A 101 -6.57 9.76 18.20
CA GLU A 101 -5.93 11.03 17.90
C GLU A 101 -5.44 11.11 16.45
N THR A 102 -4.86 10.02 15.93
CA THR A 102 -4.45 9.92 14.53
C THR A 102 -5.64 10.10 13.60
N LEU A 103 -6.72 9.34 13.80
CA LEU A 103 -7.93 9.45 12.97
C LEU A 103 -8.59 10.83 13.06
N ARG A 104 -8.47 11.52 14.20
CA ARG A 104 -9.01 12.88 14.36
C ARG A 104 -8.17 13.94 13.63
N LYS A 105 -6.86 13.74 13.53
CA LYS A 105 -5.93 14.73 12.95
C LYS A 105 -5.63 14.47 11.46
N THR A 106 -5.76 13.24 11.02
CA THR A 106 -5.38 12.82 9.67
C THR A 106 -6.54 13.02 8.73
N PHE A 107 -6.32 13.74 7.64
CA PHE A 107 -7.32 13.91 6.58
C PHE A 107 -7.72 12.56 5.98
N TYR A 108 -8.97 12.48 5.54
CA TYR A 108 -9.45 11.32 4.80
C TYR A 108 -8.79 11.26 3.41
N THR A 109 -8.31 10.09 3.03
CA THR A 109 -7.84 9.79 1.67
C THR A 109 -8.89 8.95 0.96
N ASP A 110 -9.14 9.26 -0.31
CA ASP A 110 -10.07 8.49 -1.12
C ASP A 110 -9.56 7.05 -1.33
N PRO A 111 -10.38 6.00 -1.15
CA PRO A 111 -9.92 4.62 -1.24
C PRO A 111 -9.49 4.26 -2.65
N ASP A 112 -9.98 4.95 -3.70
CA ASP A 112 -9.52 4.73 -5.08
C ASP A 112 -8.07 5.23 -5.28
N LEU A 113 -7.65 6.24 -4.52
CA LEU A 113 -6.27 6.74 -4.55
C LEU A 113 -5.35 5.79 -3.78
N GLU A 114 -5.80 5.29 -2.63
CA GLU A 114 -5.05 4.29 -1.84
C GLU A 114 -4.93 2.95 -2.58
N GLU A 115 -6.00 2.47 -3.22
CA GLU A 115 -6.01 1.24 -4.03
C GLU A 115 -4.98 1.31 -5.15
N LYS A 116 -4.99 2.40 -5.94
CA LYS A 116 -3.99 2.61 -7.00
C LYS A 116 -2.57 2.72 -6.46
N HIS A 117 -2.40 3.31 -5.28
CA HIS A 117 -1.10 3.41 -4.65
C HIS A 117 -0.56 2.03 -4.24
N GLU A 118 -1.40 1.20 -3.62
CA GLU A 118 -1.04 -0.18 -3.29
C GLU A 118 -0.76 -1.03 -4.53
N GLU A 119 -1.50 -0.84 -5.62
CA GLU A 119 -1.22 -1.52 -6.89
C GLU A 119 0.18 -1.18 -7.43
N ILE A 120 0.57 0.10 -7.35
CA ILE A 120 1.92 0.54 -7.74
C ILE A 120 2.97 -0.10 -6.83
N LEU A 121 2.77 -0.10 -5.51
CA LEU A 121 3.69 -0.71 -4.57
C LEU A 121 3.85 -2.21 -4.81
N ARG A 122 2.75 -2.92 -5.05
CA ARG A 122 2.78 -4.36 -5.36
C ARG A 122 3.52 -4.63 -6.67
N GLY A 123 3.33 -3.79 -7.68
CA GLY A 123 4.08 -3.90 -8.95
C GLY A 123 5.57 -3.62 -8.83
N LEU A 124 6.00 -2.94 -7.76
CA LEU A 124 7.40 -2.57 -7.49
C LEU A 124 8.03 -3.40 -6.35
N GLU A 125 7.29 -4.34 -5.76
CA GLU A 125 7.76 -5.21 -4.68
C GLU A 125 8.88 -6.14 -5.17
N ASP A 126 8.77 -6.59 -6.42
CA ASP A 126 9.78 -7.44 -7.04
C ASP A 126 11.06 -6.66 -7.38
N ARG A 127 12.20 -7.27 -7.08
CA ARG A 127 13.50 -6.74 -7.47
C ARG A 127 13.75 -7.03 -8.95
N PHE A 128 14.22 -6.04 -9.69
CA PHE A 128 14.57 -6.21 -11.10
C PHE A 128 16.02 -6.68 -11.23
N ARG A 129 16.24 -7.74 -12.01
CA ARG A 129 17.60 -8.18 -12.34
C ARG A 129 18.23 -7.19 -13.31
N VAL A 130 19.45 -6.74 -13.02
CA VAL A 130 20.23 -5.90 -13.96
C VAL A 130 21.37 -6.70 -14.58
N GLU A 131 21.60 -6.50 -15.88
CA GLU A 131 22.68 -7.15 -16.62
C GLU A 131 24.01 -6.38 -16.53
N ALA A 132 23.93 -5.05 -16.49
CA ALA A 132 25.08 -4.19 -16.31
C ALA A 132 24.68 -2.91 -15.56
N VAL A 133 25.60 -2.37 -14.78
CA VAL A 133 25.48 -1.07 -14.12
C VAL A 133 26.52 -0.15 -14.73
N GLN A 134 26.07 0.92 -15.36
CA GLN A 134 26.94 1.92 -15.99
C GLN A 134 26.77 3.26 -15.29
N ILE A 135 27.89 3.87 -14.91
CA ILE A 135 27.96 5.23 -14.39
C ILE A 135 28.73 6.04 -15.42
N GLY A 136 28.16 7.17 -15.82
CA GLY A 136 28.68 7.92 -16.95
C GLY A 136 28.13 9.33 -17.04
N VAL A 137 28.57 10.06 -18.05
CA VAL A 137 28.15 11.43 -18.31
C VAL A 137 27.58 11.57 -19.71
N PHE A 138 26.45 12.27 -19.79
CA PHE A 138 25.90 12.69 -21.09
C PHE A 138 26.68 13.90 -21.60
N HIS A 139 27.30 13.74 -22.76
CA HIS A 139 28.11 14.79 -23.39
C HIS A 139 27.64 15.08 -24.81
N ARG A 140 28.18 16.13 -25.40
CA ARG A 140 27.95 16.50 -26.80
C ARG A 140 29.30 16.58 -27.47
N THR A 141 29.49 15.82 -28.54
CA THR A 141 30.74 15.83 -29.30
C THR A 141 30.85 17.10 -30.15
N SER A 142 29.72 17.73 -30.51
CA SER A 142 29.69 19.02 -31.20
C SER A 142 28.44 19.84 -30.84
N TYR A 143 28.57 21.17 -30.92
CA TYR A 143 27.47 22.12 -30.82
C TYR A 143 27.24 22.78 -32.19
N PRO A 144 26.03 22.70 -32.76
CA PRO A 144 25.75 23.37 -34.03
C PRO A 144 25.73 24.89 -33.85
N GLU A 145 26.36 25.63 -34.77
CA GLU A 145 26.36 27.10 -34.76
C GLU A 145 24.96 27.70 -35.01
N ARG A 146 24.09 26.98 -35.74
CA ARG A 146 22.67 27.26 -35.91
C ARG A 146 21.86 25.97 -36.04
N GLY A 147 20.67 25.93 -35.44
CA GLY A 147 19.72 24.80 -35.56
C GLY A 147 19.43 24.11 -34.23
N ALA A 148 18.63 23.05 -34.29
CA ALA A 148 18.26 22.26 -33.12
C ALA A 148 19.46 21.47 -32.58
N LEU A 149 19.54 21.36 -31.26
CA LEU A 149 20.54 20.54 -30.58
C LEU A 149 20.24 19.05 -30.80
N TYR A 150 21.23 18.29 -31.27
CA TYR A 150 21.13 16.81 -31.35
C TYR A 150 20.97 16.17 -29.95
N PRO A 151 20.57 14.90 -29.84
CA PRO A 151 20.64 14.16 -28.57
C PRO A 151 22.07 14.13 -28.00
N ARG A 152 22.21 13.97 -26.68
CA ARG A 152 23.52 13.82 -26.03
C ARG A 152 23.97 12.35 -26.14
N ASP A 153 25.25 12.13 -26.33
CA ASP A 153 25.86 10.80 -26.26
C ASP A 153 26.23 10.46 -24.83
N PHE A 154 26.12 9.18 -24.45
CA PHE A 154 26.48 8.71 -23.11
C PHE A 154 27.92 8.18 -23.11
N SER A 155 28.80 8.83 -22.36
CA SER A 155 30.16 8.33 -22.07
C SER A 155 30.11 7.46 -20.83
N ILE A 156 30.56 6.21 -20.94
CA ILE A 156 30.63 5.26 -19.83
C ILE A 156 31.96 5.47 -19.11
N GLU A 157 31.92 5.98 -17.88
CA GLU A 157 33.11 6.21 -17.05
C GLU A 157 33.42 5.01 -16.14
N TRP A 158 32.38 4.25 -15.79
CA TRP A 158 32.50 3.02 -15.03
C TRP A 158 31.41 2.04 -15.44
N GLU A 159 31.76 0.78 -15.56
CA GLU A 159 30.84 -0.30 -15.88
C GLU A 159 31.08 -1.51 -14.97
N LYS A 160 29.98 -2.13 -14.56
CA LYS A 160 29.99 -3.45 -13.94
C LYS A 160 29.01 -4.38 -14.60
N ILE A 161 29.53 -5.44 -15.20
CA ILE A 161 28.74 -6.52 -15.79
C ILE A 161 28.29 -7.48 -14.68
N CYS A 162 26.98 -7.78 -14.65
CA CYS A 162 26.27 -8.55 -13.62
C CYS A 162 25.66 -9.86 -14.15
N THR A 163 26.17 -10.36 -15.28
CA THR A 163 25.74 -11.59 -15.95
C THR A 163 26.78 -12.72 -15.83
N GLY A 164 26.35 -13.96 -16.12
CA GLY A 164 27.23 -15.13 -16.12
C GLY A 164 27.81 -15.48 -14.75
N SER A 165 29.12 -15.75 -14.70
CA SER A 165 29.87 -16.04 -13.46
C SER A 165 30.24 -14.79 -12.64
N GLY A 166 29.77 -13.61 -13.07
CA GLY A 166 30.01 -12.34 -12.39
C GLY A 166 29.13 -12.12 -11.15
N PRO A 167 29.22 -10.93 -10.51
CA PRO A 167 28.34 -10.58 -9.41
C PRO A 167 26.89 -10.49 -9.84
N SER A 168 26.00 -10.64 -8.88
CA SER A 168 24.57 -10.45 -9.06
C SER A 168 24.18 -8.99 -8.90
N GLY A 169 23.48 -8.42 -9.88
CA GLY A 169 22.95 -7.06 -9.82
C GLY A 169 21.43 -7.06 -9.62
N TRP A 170 20.94 -6.27 -8.68
CA TRP A 170 19.52 -6.11 -8.39
C TRP A 170 19.15 -4.62 -8.27
N LEU A 171 18.06 -4.22 -8.91
CA LEU A 171 17.45 -2.91 -8.80
C LEU A 171 16.18 -3.00 -7.97
N THR A 172 16.06 -2.15 -6.96
CA THR A 172 14.89 -2.05 -6.08
C THR A 172 14.35 -0.62 -6.08
N PHE A 173 13.03 -0.49 -5.97
CA PHE A 173 12.36 0.81 -5.91
C PHE A 173 11.59 0.96 -4.60
N GLU A 174 11.88 2.02 -3.87
CA GLU A 174 11.06 2.49 -2.75
C GLU A 174 10.22 3.67 -3.24
N TYR A 175 8.99 3.38 -3.67
CA TYR A 175 8.13 4.36 -4.32
C TYR A 175 7.78 5.56 -3.43
N ASP A 176 7.58 5.33 -2.14
CA ASP A 176 7.20 6.37 -1.16
C ASP A 176 8.30 7.41 -0.98
N HIS A 177 9.56 6.96 -0.99
CA HIS A 177 10.72 7.83 -0.89
C HIS A 177 11.23 8.33 -2.24
N LYS A 178 10.57 7.94 -3.35
CA LYS A 178 11.05 8.17 -4.72
C LYS A 178 12.53 7.76 -4.88
N HIS A 179 12.88 6.67 -4.22
CA HIS A 179 14.24 6.18 -4.11
C HIS A 179 14.37 4.89 -4.92
N PHE A 180 15.50 4.76 -5.62
CA PHE A 180 15.88 3.50 -6.24
C PHE A 180 17.29 3.13 -5.80
N GLN A 181 17.53 1.84 -5.64
CA GLN A 181 18.82 1.32 -5.21
C GLN A 181 19.26 0.20 -6.12
N ILE A 182 20.54 0.23 -6.52
CA ILE A 182 21.19 -0.84 -7.25
C ILE A 182 22.16 -1.54 -6.29
N THR A 183 21.92 -2.82 -6.03
CA THR A 183 22.76 -3.67 -5.19
C THR A 183 23.55 -4.63 -6.07
N VAL A 184 24.87 -4.60 -5.93
CA VAL A 184 25.79 -5.51 -6.63
C VAL A 184 26.40 -6.47 -5.60
N GLU A 185 25.99 -7.74 -5.66
CA GLU A 185 26.39 -8.80 -4.74
C GLU A 185 27.51 -9.64 -5.36
N LEU A 186 28.65 -9.70 -4.70
CA LEU A 186 29.74 -10.59 -5.09
C LEU A 186 29.46 -12.00 -4.57
N PHE A 187 29.56 -13.01 -5.43
CA PHE A 187 29.62 -14.40 -4.97
C PHE A 187 30.92 -14.60 -4.17
N SER A 188 30.84 -14.69 -2.84
CA SER A 188 31.99 -15.10 -2.03
C SER A 188 32.11 -16.62 -2.10
N SER A 189 33.15 -17.12 -2.76
CA SER A 189 33.49 -18.55 -2.89
C SER A 189 34.10 -19.14 -1.61
N ASN A 190 33.47 -18.93 -0.44
CA ASN A 190 34.00 -19.38 0.85
C ASN A 190 33.29 -20.61 1.46
N TYR A 191 32.43 -21.29 0.72
CA TYR A 191 31.83 -22.57 1.14
C TYR A 191 32.31 -23.73 0.26
N ALA A 192 33.62 -24.02 0.30
CA ALA A 192 34.17 -25.23 -0.32
C ALA A 192 35.42 -25.74 0.40
N THR A 193 35.46 -25.77 1.74
CA THR A 193 36.52 -26.53 2.43
C THR A 193 36.09 -26.99 3.82
N THR A 194 35.20 -27.98 3.91
CA THR A 194 35.24 -28.96 5.00
C THR A 194 34.31 -30.11 4.66
N LEU A 195 34.84 -31.18 4.05
CA LEU A 195 34.34 -32.56 4.15
C LEU A 195 35.28 -33.48 3.36
N THR A 196 36.52 -33.60 3.82
CA THR A 196 37.34 -34.81 3.62
C THR A 196 38.47 -34.78 4.63
N LYS A 197 38.33 -35.51 5.73
CA LYS A 197 39.42 -36.24 6.37
C LYS A 197 38.82 -37.46 7.07
N ASN A 198 39.40 -38.60 6.69
CA ASN A 198 39.14 -39.96 7.16
C ASN A 198 39.41 -40.13 8.64
#